data_AF-A0A971S9T7-F1
#
_entry.id   AF-A0A971S9T7-F1
#
_cell.length_a   1.000
_cell.length_b   1.000
_cell.length_c   1.000
_cell.angle_alpha   90.00
_cell.angle_beta   90.00
_cell.angle_gamma   90.00
#
_symmetry.space_group_name_H-M   'P 1'
#
loop_
_entity.id
_entity.type
_entity.pdbx_description
1 polymer ?
#
loop_
_entity_poly.entity_id
_entity_poly.type
_entity_poly.pdbx_seq_one_letter_code
_entity_poly.pdbx_strand_id
1 'polypeptide(L)'
;MVNPDSASMNIDPADIEKNKVMAGLAYLIFFLPLLACPDSKYGRYHANQALILLIVGFGGSLILSFIPIIGWLLLPVFAFVVLVFAIIGLVNGFGGKVKPLPLIGKFTIIK
;
A
#
# COMPACT_ATOMS: atom_id res chain seq x y z
N MET A 1 10.37 5.44 -16.03
CA MET A 1 11.33 6.33 -15.38
C MET A 1 11.13 6.19 -13.88
N VAL A 2 12.15 5.72 -13.15
CA VAL A 2 12.10 5.56 -11.69
C VAL A 2 12.04 6.96 -11.08
N ASN A 3 11.03 7.25 -10.26
CA ASN A 3 11.00 8.52 -9.53
C ASN A 3 11.98 8.45 -8.35
N PRO A 4 13.02 9.30 -8.27
CA PRO A 4 13.93 9.35 -7.12
C PRO A 4 13.24 9.71 -5.79
N ASP A 5 12.02 10.29 -5.83
CA ASP A 5 11.35 10.82 -4.63
C ASP A 5 10.91 9.76 -3.61
N SER A 6 10.70 8.50 -4.00
CA SER A 6 10.29 7.45 -3.03
C SER A 6 11.44 7.02 -2.12
N ALA A 7 12.69 7.29 -2.50
CA ALA A 7 13.88 6.93 -1.73
C ALA A 7 14.35 8.06 -0.78
N SER A 8 13.78 9.25 -0.86
CA SER A 8 14.17 10.38 -0.01
C SER A 8 13.01 11.33 0.30
N MET A 9 11.83 10.80 0.63
CA MET A 9 10.82 11.65 1.25
C MET A 9 11.30 11.97 2.66
N ASN A 10 11.87 13.16 2.84
CA ASN A 10 12.20 13.68 4.17
C ASN A 10 10.87 14.01 4.86
N ILE A 11 10.29 12.98 5.48
CA ILE A 11 9.08 13.06 6.27
C ILE A 11 9.50 13.42 7.69
N ASP A 12 8.89 14.49 8.22
CA ASP A 12 9.12 14.96 9.57
C ASP A 12 8.78 13.86 10.60
N PRO A 13 9.68 13.53 11.55
CA PRO A 13 9.37 12.61 12.64
C PRO A 13 8.07 12.95 13.41
N ALA A 14 7.72 14.24 13.54
CA ALA A 14 6.47 14.65 14.17
C ALA A 14 5.23 14.27 13.35
N ASP A 15 5.31 14.32 12.01
CA ASP A 15 4.25 13.85 11.11
C ASP A 15 4.04 12.33 11.26
N ILE A 16 5.14 11.58 11.34
CA ILE A 16 5.10 10.12 11.54
C ILE A 16 4.41 9.76 12.86
N GLU A 17 4.88 10.32 13.98
CA GLU A 17 4.35 9.99 15.30
C GLU A 17 2.87 10.34 15.44
N LYS A 18 2.46 11.48 14.89
CA LYS A 18 1.06 11.94 14.92
C LYS A 18 0.14 11.05 14.09
N ASN A 19 0.61 10.54 12.94
CA ASN A 19 -0.27 9.95 11.93
C ASN A 19 -0.11 8.43 11.72
N LYS A 20 0.79 7.76 12.47
CA LYS A 20 1.07 6.33 12.30
C LYS A 20 -0.11 5.38 12.45
N VAL A 21 -1.08 5.73 13.29
CA VAL A 21 -2.30 4.94 13.43
C VAL A 21 -3.10 4.97 12.12
N MET A 22 -3.33 6.16 11.56
CA MET A 22 -4.06 6.29 10.30
C MET A 22 -3.29 5.63 9.15
N ALA A 23 -1.98 5.82 9.10
CA ALA A 23 -1.12 5.19 8.09
C ALA A 23 -1.16 3.65 8.13
N GLY A 24 -1.16 3.03 9.30
CA GLY A 24 -1.34 1.57 9.44
C GLY A 24 -2.73 1.11 8.99
N LEU A 25 -3.77 1.84 9.38
CA LEU A 25 -5.16 1.55 8.99
C LEU A 25 -5.43 1.72 7.49
N ALA A 26 -4.57 2.45 6.76
CA ALA A 26 -4.66 2.59 5.30
C ALA A 26 -4.74 1.23 4.59
N TYR A 27 -4.07 0.19 5.11
CA TYR A 27 -4.07 -1.14 4.48
C TYR A 27 -5.35 -1.94 4.72
N LEU A 28 -6.24 -1.47 5.59
CA LEU A 28 -7.63 -1.95 5.67
C LEU A 28 -8.53 -1.10 4.77
N ILE A 29 -8.34 0.23 4.79
CA ILE A 29 -9.13 1.19 4.02
C ILE A 29 -8.21 2.32 3.52
N PHE A 30 -7.83 2.30 2.24
CA PHE A 30 -6.74 3.14 1.71
C PHE A 30 -6.98 4.65 1.84
N PHE A 31 -8.24 5.10 1.78
CA PHE A 31 -8.57 6.52 1.81
C PHE A 31 -8.69 7.10 3.23
N LEU A 32 -8.54 6.28 4.28
CA LEU A 32 -8.69 6.73 5.66
C LEU A 32 -7.68 7.85 6.03
N PRO A 33 -6.37 7.75 5.72
CA PRO A 33 -5.44 8.85 5.95
C PRO A 33 -5.78 10.12 5.15
N LEU A 34 -6.37 9.97 3.96
CA LEU A 34 -6.71 11.11 3.10
C LEU A 34 -7.83 11.96 3.70
N LEU A 35 -8.71 11.34 4.49
CA LEU A 35 -9.80 12.04 5.18
C LEU A 35 -9.39 12.50 6.58
N ALA A 36 -8.68 11.67 7.33
CA ALA A 36 -8.35 11.94 8.73
C ALA A 36 -7.13 12.86 8.89
N CYS A 37 -6.15 12.78 8.00
CA CYS A 37 -4.92 13.57 8.05
C CYS A 37 -4.45 14.01 6.65
N PRO A 38 -5.28 14.79 5.92
CA PRO A 38 -5.02 15.15 4.52
C PRO A 38 -3.69 15.86 4.29
N ASP A 39 -3.13 16.57 5.26
CA ASP A 39 -1.85 17.29 5.11
C ASP A 39 -0.62 16.43 5.44
N SER A 40 -0.82 15.18 5.89
CA SER A 40 0.26 14.27 6.28
C SER A 40 0.94 13.65 5.06
N LYS A 41 2.25 13.89 4.89
CA LYS A 41 3.06 13.21 3.87
C LYS A 41 3.17 11.72 4.20
N TYR A 42 3.31 11.38 5.47
CA TYR A 42 3.33 9.99 5.94
C TYR A 42 2.01 9.26 5.65
N GLY A 43 0.88 9.89 5.98
CA GLY A 43 -0.45 9.37 5.70
C GLY A 43 -0.69 9.14 4.21
N ARG A 44 -0.35 10.14 3.36
CA ARG A 44 -0.45 10.03 1.89
C ARG A 44 0.43 8.92 1.31
N TYR A 45 1.64 8.74 1.83
CA TYR A 45 2.53 7.66 1.41
C TYR A 45 1.88 6.28 1.63
N HIS A 46 1.33 6.03 2.81
CA HIS A 46 0.68 4.75 3.12
C HIS A 46 -0.68 4.58 2.43
N ALA A 47 -1.45 5.65 2.25
CA ALA A 47 -2.65 5.64 1.42
C ALA A 47 -2.34 5.25 -0.03
N ASN A 48 -1.24 5.78 -0.59
CA ASN A 48 -0.79 5.44 -1.94
C ASN A 48 -0.41 3.96 -2.06
N GLN A 49 0.40 3.44 -1.13
CA GLN A 49 0.79 2.02 -1.11
C GLN A 49 -0.44 1.10 -0.99
N ALA A 50 -1.37 1.43 -0.10
CA ALA A 50 -2.61 0.67 0.08
C ALA A 50 -3.52 0.72 -1.16
N LEU A 51 -3.62 1.87 -1.84
CA LEU A 51 -4.37 2.00 -3.10
C LEU A 51 -3.77 1.13 -4.20
N ILE A 52 -2.44 1.14 -4.36
CA ILE A 52 -1.76 0.29 -5.35
C ILE A 52 -2.00 -1.19 -5.03
N LEU A 53 -1.89 -1.58 -3.76
CA LEU A 53 -2.17 -2.95 -3.34
C LEU A 53 -3.62 -3.36 -3.64
N LEU A 54 -4.59 -2.47 -3.43
CA LEU A 54 -5.99 -2.69 -3.80
C LEU A 54 -6.15 -2.89 -5.31
N ILE A 55 -5.56 -2.02 -6.13
CA ILE A 55 -5.62 -2.10 -7.59
C ILE A 55 -5.00 -3.42 -8.08
N VAL A 56 -3.83 -3.80 -7.55
CA VAL A 56 -3.15 -5.04 -7.91
C VAL A 56 -3.97 -6.25 -7.45
N GLY A 57 -4.46 -6.26 -6.21
CA GLY A 57 -5.24 -7.36 -5.65
C GLY A 57 -6.55 -7.57 -6.40
N PHE A 58 -7.32 -6.51 -6.64
CA PHE A 58 -8.58 -6.59 -7.38
C PHE A 58 -8.36 -6.89 -8.87
N GLY A 59 -7.48 -6.12 -9.53
CA GLY A 59 -7.21 -6.28 -10.95
C GLY A 59 -6.58 -7.63 -11.29
N GLY A 60 -5.61 -8.08 -10.50
CA GLY A 60 -4.99 -9.40 -10.66
C GLY A 60 -5.99 -10.54 -10.45
N SER A 61 -6.84 -10.45 -9.42
CA SER A 61 -7.89 -11.47 -9.19
C SER A 61 -8.90 -11.51 -10.33
N LEU A 62 -9.29 -10.35 -10.85
CA LEU A 62 -10.21 -10.24 -11.98
C LEU A 62 -9.61 -10.87 -13.25
N ILE A 63 -8.34 -10.59 -13.56
CA ILE A 63 -7.66 -11.17 -14.73
C ILE A 63 -7.54 -12.69 -14.58
N LEU A 64 -7.12 -13.19 -13.42
CA LEU A 64 -6.94 -14.62 -13.18
C LEU A 64 -8.27 -15.39 -13.21
N SER A 65 -9.39 -14.79 -12.84
CA SER A 65 -10.69 -15.47 -12.83
C SER A 65 -11.20 -15.84 -14.24
N PHE A 66 -10.79 -15.07 -15.27
CA PHE A 66 -11.09 -15.35 -16.67
C PHE A 66 -10.23 -16.47 -17.29
N ILE A 67 -9.19 -16.94 -16.60
CA ILE A 67 -8.31 -18.02 -17.07
C ILE A 67 -8.72 -19.33 -16.39
N PRO A 68 -9.45 -20.24 -17.07
CA PRO A 68 -9.93 -21.47 -16.47
C PRO A 68 -8.77 -22.39 -16.07
N ILE A 69 -8.98 -23.20 -15.03
CA ILE A 69 -8.04 -24.20 -14.47
C ILE A 69 -6.77 -23.56 -13.88
N ILE A 70 -5.89 -22.99 -14.72
CA ILE A 70 -4.61 -22.41 -14.28
C ILE A 70 -4.84 -21.16 -13.44
N GLY A 71 -5.68 -20.24 -13.91
CA GLY A 71 -5.98 -19.01 -13.17
C GLY A 71 -6.61 -19.31 -11.82
N TRP A 72 -7.53 -20.28 -11.77
CA TRP A 72 -8.19 -20.71 -10.54
C TRP A 72 -7.24 -21.36 -9.54
N LEU A 73 -6.25 -22.13 -10.02
CA LEU A 73 -5.21 -22.70 -9.17
C LEU A 73 -4.28 -21.61 -8.61
N LEU A 74 -3.98 -20.57 -9.39
CA LEU A 74 -3.12 -19.46 -8.98
C LEU A 74 -3.81 -18.42 -8.10
N LEU A 75 -5.13 -18.25 -8.20
CA LEU A 75 -5.92 -17.31 -7.41
C LEU A 75 -5.65 -17.39 -5.89
N PRO A 76 -5.70 -18.56 -5.22
CA PRO A 76 -5.44 -18.63 -3.78
C PRO A 76 -4.00 -18.25 -3.43
N VAL A 77 -3.03 -18.62 -4.26
CA VAL A 77 -1.62 -18.25 -4.06
C VAL A 77 -1.43 -16.74 -4.21
N PHE A 78 -2.05 -16.15 -5.24
CA PHE A 78 -2.04 -14.72 -5.49
C PHE A 78 -2.68 -13.94 -4.33
N ALA A 79 -3.87 -14.38 -3.88
CA ALA A 79 -4.56 -13.77 -2.73
C ALA A 79 -3.71 -13.83 -1.46
N PHE A 80 -3.00 -14.93 -1.22
CA PHE A 80 -2.08 -15.05 -0.10
C PHE A 80 -0.90 -14.08 -0.19
N VAL A 81 -0.29 -13.89 -1.38
CA VAL A 81 0.77 -12.90 -1.59
C VAL A 81 0.26 -11.47 -1.33
N VAL A 82 -0.92 -11.13 -1.84
CA VAL A 82 -1.57 -9.83 -1.59
C VAL A 82 -1.80 -9.61 -0.10
N LEU A 83 -2.28 -10.62 0.62
CA LEU A 83 -2.47 -10.56 2.07
C LEU A 83 -1.15 -10.34 2.82
N VAL A 84 -0.07 -11.04 2.43
CA VAL A 84 1.26 -10.83 3.02
C VAL A 84 1.72 -9.38 2.82
N PHE A 85 1.52 -8.82 1.63
CA PHE A 85 1.86 -7.43 1.36
C PHE A 85 0.99 -6.46 2.18
N ALA A 86 -0.29 -6.74 2.38
CA ALA A 86 -1.16 -5.95 3.25
C ALA A 86 -0.64 -5.93 4.69
N ILE A 87 -0.22 -7.08 5.23
CA ILE A 87 0.34 -7.19 6.58
C ILE A 87 1.67 -6.44 6.70
N ILE A 88 2.59 -6.61 5.74
CA ILE A 88 3.87 -5.87 5.72
C ILE A 88 3.60 -4.36 5.70
N GLY A 89 2.67 -3.94 4.86
CA GLY A 89 2.24 -2.55 4.77
C GLY A 89 1.71 -2.01 6.09
N LEU A 90 0.78 -2.74 6.71
CA LEU A 90 0.17 -2.40 7.99
C LEU A 90 1.22 -2.27 9.10
N VAL A 91 2.13 -3.24 9.20
CA VAL A 91 3.24 -3.23 10.19
C VAL A 91 4.18 -2.04 9.95
N ASN A 92 4.47 -1.72 8.69
CA ASN A 92 5.28 -0.55 8.36
C ASN A 92 4.55 0.76 8.74
N GLY A 93 3.26 0.87 8.42
CA GLY A 93 2.43 2.04 8.73
C GLY A 93 2.34 2.32 10.23
N PHE A 94 1.98 1.33 11.03
CA PHE A 94 1.97 1.47 12.50
C PHE A 94 3.37 1.65 13.10
N GLY A 95 4.40 1.08 12.47
CA GLY A 95 5.77 1.12 12.92
C GLY A 95 6.55 2.39 12.54
N GLY A 96 5.92 3.38 11.90
CA GLY A 96 6.59 4.62 11.49
C GLY A 96 7.58 4.45 10.33
N LYS A 97 7.41 3.42 9.49
CA LYS A 97 8.39 3.02 8.47
C LYS A 97 7.91 3.34 7.06
N VAL A 98 8.64 4.24 6.41
CA VAL A 98 8.48 4.56 4.99
C VAL A 98 9.24 3.52 4.15
N LYS A 99 8.69 2.32 4.04
CA LYS A 99 9.28 1.23 3.23
C LYS A 99 8.33 0.81 2.11
N PRO A 100 8.76 0.78 0.85
CA PRO A 100 7.89 0.40 -0.25
C PRO A 100 7.55 -1.09 -0.17
N LEU A 101 6.33 -1.46 -0.54
CA LEU A 101 5.98 -2.87 -0.68
C LEU A 101 6.85 -3.53 -1.77
N PRO A 102 7.25 -4.80 -1.58
CA PRO A 102 8.02 -5.51 -2.60
C PRO A 102 7.27 -5.51 -3.94
N LEU A 103 8.00 -5.37 -5.04
CA LEU A 103 7.51 -5.37 -6.43
C LEU A 103 6.60 -4.20 -6.84
N ILE A 104 5.67 -3.76 -5.99
CA ILE A 104 4.60 -2.80 -6.32
C ILE A 104 4.79 -1.42 -5.70
N GLY A 105 5.65 -1.28 -4.68
CA GLY A 105 5.73 -0.05 -3.89
C GLY A 105 6.46 1.13 -4.53
N LYS A 106 6.85 1.02 -5.80
CA LYS A 106 7.58 2.08 -6.53
C LYS A 106 6.66 3.06 -7.27
N PHE A 107 5.37 2.77 -7.35
CA PHE A 107 4.42 3.62 -8.06
C PHE A 107 3.85 4.71 -7.14
N THR A 108 3.50 5.86 -7.71
CA THR A 108 2.89 6.99 -7.00
C THR A 108 1.70 7.49 -7.81
N ILE A 109 0.51 7.38 -7.23
CA ILE A 109 -0.78 7.82 -7.74
C ILE A 109 -1.26 9.03 -6.93
N ILE A 110 -1.13 8.97 -5.61
CA ILE A 110 -1.48 10.06 -4.69
C ILE A 110 -0.24 10.92 -4.44
N LYS A 111 -0.35 12.22 -4.73
CA LYS A 111 0.70 13.23 -4.48
C LYS A 111 0.46 13.95 -3.16
#